data_AF-A0A969EYU9-F1
#
_entry.id   AF-A0A969EYU9-F1
#
_cell.length_a   1.000
_cell.length_b   1.000
_cell.length_c   1.000
_cell.angle_alpha   90.00
_cell.angle_beta   90.00
_cell.angle_gamma   90.00
#
_symmetry.space_group_name_H-M   'P 1'
#
loop_
_entity.id
_entity.type
_entity.pdbx_description
1 polymer ?
#
loop_
_entity_poly.entity_id
_entity_poly.type
_entity_poly.pdbx_seq_one_letter_code
_entity_poly.pdbx_strand_id
1 'polypeptide(L)'
;MALAEIDEVTGRAETIATLLDGQFQETVKDTFRGTPCEQVLRSGGMCCFANNLQQRFPDDHHLREWGAQSYLGIPLVNTANEQIGLIAVLGRSPLTNLEFAQEILRIFAVRVAAELERQSDLRKLQHLNHQLEDRVQQRTQALNESLGEKEVLLKEIHHRVKNNLQIISSLMRMQSRKLDQAPCIADAFNDAQSRVRAMALIHEQLYRSSDLSKPQFDHYLKALTTNLLRTYQLANNPSLRSSKLSHYSSISIAPFPVA
;
A
#
# COMPACT_ATOMS: atom_id res chain seq x y z
N MET A 1 -28.28 -35.74 -4.03
CA MET A 1 -26.98 -35.37 -3.41
C MET A 1 -27.11 -33.97 -2.86
N ALA A 2 -26.62 -33.72 -1.66
CA ALA A 2 -26.60 -32.40 -1.04
C ALA A 2 -25.16 -32.08 -0.61
N LEU A 3 -24.73 -30.85 -0.85
CA LEU A 3 -23.45 -30.30 -0.45
C LEU A 3 -23.71 -29.07 0.39
N ALA A 4 -23.12 -29.01 1.58
CA ALA A 4 -23.19 -27.85 2.45
C ALA A 4 -21.79 -27.45 2.94
N GLU A 5 -21.59 -26.15 3.11
CA GLU A 5 -20.38 -25.53 3.64
C GLU A 5 -20.71 -24.88 4.99
N ILE A 6 -19.77 -24.88 5.92
CA ILE A 6 -19.90 -24.19 7.20
C ILE A 6 -19.31 -22.80 7.03
N ASP A 7 -20.15 -21.79 7.24
CA ASP A 7 -19.71 -20.40 7.25
C ASP A 7 -18.77 -20.16 8.45
N GLU A 8 -17.55 -19.72 8.17
CA GLU A 8 -16.49 -19.50 9.18
C GLU A 8 -16.84 -18.42 10.22
N VAL A 9 -17.76 -17.49 9.90
CA VAL A 9 -18.09 -16.33 10.74
C VAL A 9 -19.23 -16.67 11.71
N THR A 10 -20.24 -17.38 11.21
CA THR A 10 -21.47 -17.70 11.93
C THR A 10 -21.46 -19.11 12.51
N GLY A 11 -20.57 -19.98 12.03
CA GLY A 11 -20.53 -21.40 12.36
C GLY A 11 -21.77 -22.18 11.88
N ARG A 12 -22.61 -21.56 11.03
CA ARG A 12 -23.80 -22.20 10.48
C ARG A 12 -23.43 -22.90 9.19
N ALA A 13 -23.91 -24.12 9.03
CA ALA A 13 -23.84 -24.76 7.73
C ALA A 13 -24.90 -24.12 6.81
N GLU A 14 -24.51 -23.84 5.56
CA GLU A 14 -25.36 -23.39 4.47
C GLU A 14 -25.27 -24.38 3.32
N THR A 15 -26.40 -24.72 2.72
CA THR A 15 -26.44 -25.61 1.55
C THR A 15 -25.82 -24.90 0.36
N ILE A 16 -24.74 -25.42 -0.22
CA ILE A 16 -24.15 -24.89 -1.45
C ILE A 16 -24.97 -25.35 -2.66
N ALA A 17 -25.31 -26.65 -2.68
CA ALA A 17 -26.01 -27.25 -3.80
C ALA A 17 -26.80 -28.48 -3.38
N THR A 18 -28.01 -28.60 -3.90
CA THR A 18 -28.81 -29.82 -3.84
C THR A 18 -29.09 -30.30 -5.26
N LEU A 19 -28.70 -31.53 -5.56
CA LEU A 19 -28.99 -32.21 -6.82
C LEU A 19 -30.03 -33.29 -6.58
N LEU A 20 -31.21 -33.12 -7.19
CA LEU A 20 -32.33 -34.06 -7.13
C LEU A 20 -32.69 -34.48 -8.57
N ASP A 21 -32.74 -35.78 -8.84
CA ASP A 21 -33.09 -36.34 -10.16
C ASP A 21 -32.31 -35.70 -11.34
N GLY A 22 -31.03 -35.38 -11.10
CA GLY A 22 -30.13 -34.76 -12.10
C GLY A 22 -30.31 -33.26 -12.29
N GLN A 23 -31.21 -32.62 -11.55
CA GLN A 23 -31.46 -31.18 -11.60
C GLN A 23 -31.05 -30.49 -10.30
N PHE A 24 -30.41 -29.34 -10.44
CA PHE A 24 -30.11 -28.48 -9.30
C PHE A 24 -31.40 -27.89 -8.74
N GLN A 25 -31.56 -28.02 -7.44
CA GLN A 25 -32.65 -27.42 -6.67
C GLN A 25 -32.16 -26.11 -6.07
N GLU A 26 -33.10 -25.21 -5.77
CA GLU A 26 -32.78 -23.97 -5.06
C GLU A 26 -32.14 -24.27 -3.71
N THR A 27 -31.16 -23.45 -3.36
CA THR A 27 -30.46 -23.52 -2.08
C THR A 27 -31.44 -23.24 -0.94
N VAL A 28 -31.71 -24.28 -0.16
CA VAL A 28 -32.52 -24.15 1.04
C VAL A 28 -31.65 -23.58 2.16
N LYS A 29 -32.01 -22.40 2.66
CA LYS A 29 -31.41 -21.74 3.83
C LYS A 29 -32.04 -22.23 5.14
N ASP A 30 -32.20 -23.54 5.28
CA ASP A 30 -32.81 -24.11 6.47
C ASP A 30 -31.78 -24.42 7.55
N THR A 31 -32.26 -24.42 8.78
CA THR A 31 -31.45 -24.86 9.93
C THR A 31 -31.39 -26.38 9.89
N PHE A 32 -30.19 -26.97 9.91
CA PHE A 32 -30.00 -28.44 9.94
C PHE A 32 -30.56 -29.14 11.19
N ARG A 33 -31.22 -28.43 12.10
CA ARG A 33 -31.71 -28.97 13.35
C ARG A 33 -32.78 -30.03 13.11
N GLY A 34 -32.63 -31.19 13.73
CA GLY A 34 -33.54 -32.32 13.57
C GLY A 34 -33.38 -33.05 12.23
N THR A 35 -32.29 -32.78 11.49
CA THR A 35 -31.99 -33.44 10.20
C THR A 35 -30.85 -34.45 10.34
N PRO A 36 -30.71 -35.41 9.41
CA PRO A 36 -29.54 -36.30 9.36
C PRO A 36 -28.22 -35.54 9.21
N CYS A 37 -28.23 -34.39 8.53
CA CYS A 37 -27.05 -33.54 8.34
C CYS A 37 -26.52 -32.98 9.66
N GLU A 38 -27.39 -32.60 10.61
CA GLU A 38 -26.94 -32.18 11.95
C GLU A 38 -26.18 -33.29 12.67
N GLN A 39 -26.55 -34.56 12.47
CA GLN A 39 -25.82 -35.66 13.10
C GLN A 39 -24.41 -35.82 12.52
N VAL A 40 -24.23 -35.60 11.21
CA VAL A 40 -22.90 -35.55 10.58
C VAL A 40 -22.08 -34.41 11.19
N LEU A 41 -22.65 -33.22 11.28
CA LEU A 41 -21.99 -32.04 11.87
C LEU A 41 -21.62 -32.25 13.35
N ARG A 42 -22.51 -32.84 14.15
CA ARG A 42 -22.28 -33.05 15.59
C ARG A 42 -21.30 -34.19 15.89
N SER A 43 -21.35 -35.27 15.12
CA SER A 43 -20.47 -36.42 15.35
C SER A 43 -19.05 -36.20 14.84
N GLY A 44 -18.85 -35.27 13.89
CA GLY A 44 -17.59 -35.10 13.18
C GLY A 44 -17.21 -36.32 12.33
N GLY A 45 -18.16 -37.22 12.08
CA GLY A 45 -17.93 -38.49 11.41
C GLY A 45 -19.03 -38.84 10.42
N MET A 46 -18.80 -39.92 9.68
CA MET A 46 -19.77 -40.44 8.72
C MET A 46 -21.04 -40.91 9.42
N CYS A 47 -22.20 -40.44 8.95
CA CYS A 47 -23.51 -40.91 9.41
C CYS A 47 -24.22 -41.63 8.27
N CYS A 48 -24.82 -42.79 8.58
CA CYS A 48 -25.57 -43.56 7.59
C CYS A 48 -26.87 -44.10 8.16
N PHE A 49 -27.92 -43.98 7.34
CA PHE A 49 -29.23 -44.57 7.55
C PHE A 49 -29.60 -45.38 6.31
N ALA A 50 -29.45 -46.70 6.38
CA ALA A 50 -29.70 -47.57 5.24
C ALA A 50 -31.19 -47.68 4.87
N ASN A 51 -32.09 -47.45 5.83
CA ASN A 51 -33.55 -47.53 5.65
C ASN A 51 -34.28 -46.71 6.70
N ASN A 52 -35.61 -46.58 6.53
CA ASN A 52 -36.53 -45.94 7.47
C ASN A 52 -36.13 -44.50 7.86
N LEU A 53 -35.48 -43.78 6.94
CA LEU A 53 -34.97 -42.44 7.21
C LEU A 53 -36.07 -41.47 7.68
N GLN A 54 -37.19 -41.41 6.97
CA GLN A 54 -38.33 -40.53 7.30
C GLN A 54 -38.94 -40.83 8.69
N GLN A 55 -38.87 -42.09 9.15
CA GLN A 55 -39.38 -42.44 10.49
C GLN A 55 -38.45 -41.96 11.60
N ARG A 56 -37.14 -41.92 11.33
CA ARG A 56 -36.12 -41.46 12.28
C ARG A 56 -36.06 -39.93 12.39
N PHE A 57 -36.41 -39.24 11.31
CA PHE A 57 -36.43 -37.78 11.22
C PHE A 57 -37.79 -37.31 10.72
N PRO A 58 -38.85 -37.47 11.53
CA PRO A 58 -40.22 -37.17 11.11
C PRO A 58 -40.45 -35.68 10.86
N ASP A 59 -39.71 -34.82 11.55
CA ASP A 59 -39.86 -33.36 11.47
C ASP A 59 -39.18 -32.75 10.23
N ASP A 60 -38.38 -33.54 9.50
CA ASP A 60 -37.72 -33.09 8.27
C ASP A 60 -38.67 -33.25 7.08
N HIS A 61 -39.25 -32.13 6.67
CA HIS A 61 -40.20 -32.06 5.56
C HIS A 61 -39.56 -32.41 4.21
N HIS A 62 -38.31 -32.03 3.98
CA HIS A 62 -37.59 -32.28 2.72
C HIS A 62 -37.39 -33.77 2.47
N LEU A 63 -37.12 -34.56 3.53
CA LEU A 63 -36.98 -36.01 3.41
C LEU A 63 -38.29 -36.68 2.94
N ARG A 64 -39.44 -36.16 3.38
CA ARG A 64 -40.76 -36.65 2.96
C ARG A 64 -41.07 -36.23 1.53
N GLU A 65 -40.85 -34.97 1.19
CA GLU A 65 -41.09 -34.44 -0.15
C GLU A 65 -40.24 -35.14 -1.22
N TRP A 66 -38.97 -35.43 -0.93
CA TRP A 66 -38.09 -36.13 -1.86
C TRP A 66 -38.27 -37.65 -1.86
N GLY A 67 -39.09 -38.18 -0.96
CA GLY A 67 -39.31 -39.62 -0.79
C GLY A 67 -38.05 -40.35 -0.30
N ALA A 68 -37.18 -39.70 0.46
CA ALA A 68 -35.89 -40.24 0.89
C ALA A 68 -36.09 -41.37 1.91
N GLN A 69 -35.65 -42.58 1.59
CA GLN A 69 -35.70 -43.74 2.49
C GLN A 69 -34.34 -44.05 3.11
N SER A 70 -33.26 -43.56 2.51
CA SER A 70 -31.89 -43.81 2.94
C SER A 70 -31.02 -42.55 2.82
N TYR A 71 -29.97 -42.48 3.64
CA TYR A 71 -29.05 -41.35 3.75
C TYR A 71 -27.63 -41.83 4.04
N LEU A 72 -26.64 -41.21 3.40
CA LEU A 72 -25.23 -41.33 3.75
C LEU A 72 -24.59 -39.95 3.68
N GLY A 73 -24.02 -39.49 4.79
CA GLY A 73 -23.37 -38.18 4.88
C GLY A 73 -21.99 -38.28 5.51
N ILE A 74 -21.06 -37.47 5.00
CA ILE A 74 -19.66 -37.41 5.45
C ILE A 74 -19.28 -35.94 5.66
N PRO A 75 -18.58 -35.60 6.75
CA PRO A 75 -18.06 -34.25 6.95
C PRO A 75 -16.96 -33.94 5.94
N LEU A 76 -16.92 -32.71 5.46
CA LEU A 76 -15.80 -32.19 4.67
C LEU A 76 -14.81 -31.57 5.63
N VAL A 77 -13.57 -32.03 5.59
CA VAL A 77 -12.49 -31.56 6.48
C VAL A 77 -11.35 -31.01 5.65
N ASN A 78 -10.82 -29.86 6.06
CA ASN A 78 -9.69 -29.20 5.42
C ASN A 78 -8.35 -29.81 5.87
N THR A 79 -7.24 -29.29 5.35
CA THR A 79 -5.89 -29.74 5.74
C THR A 79 -5.54 -29.46 7.20
N ALA A 80 -6.22 -28.51 7.85
CA ALA A 80 -6.10 -28.21 9.27
C ALA A 80 -6.95 -29.14 10.17
N ASN A 81 -7.63 -30.13 9.59
CA ASN A 81 -8.55 -31.04 10.28
C ASN A 81 -9.76 -30.32 10.90
N GLU A 82 -10.12 -29.17 10.34
CA GLU A 82 -11.33 -28.43 10.68
C GLU A 82 -12.46 -28.85 9.75
N GLN A 83 -13.66 -28.93 10.31
CA GLN A 83 -14.84 -29.23 9.52
C GLN A 83 -15.30 -27.97 8.77
N ILE A 84 -15.27 -28.04 7.44
CA ILE A 84 -15.66 -26.95 6.53
C ILE A 84 -17.02 -27.20 5.88
N GLY A 85 -17.65 -28.35 6.12
CA GLY A 85 -18.91 -28.70 5.47
C GLY A 85 -19.33 -30.14 5.66
N LEU A 86 -20.25 -30.58 4.80
CA LEU A 86 -20.63 -31.98 4.62
C LEU A 86 -21.04 -32.24 3.18
N ILE A 87 -20.85 -33.48 2.74
CA ILE A 87 -21.47 -34.02 1.53
C ILE A 87 -22.39 -35.17 1.92
N ALA A 88 -23.58 -35.20 1.34
CA ALA A 88 -24.58 -36.22 1.61
C ALA A 88 -25.26 -36.73 0.35
N VAL A 89 -25.64 -38.00 0.38
CA VAL A 89 -26.42 -38.66 -0.66
C VAL A 89 -27.67 -39.24 -0.02
N LEU A 90 -28.81 -39.05 -0.70
CA LEU A 90 -30.11 -39.56 -0.28
C LEU A 90 -30.65 -40.47 -1.37
N GLY A 91 -31.33 -41.55 -0.98
CA GLY A 91 -31.93 -42.51 -1.90
C GLY A 91 -33.41 -42.74 -1.60
N ARG A 92 -34.23 -42.97 -2.64
CA ARG A 92 -35.65 -43.35 -2.51
C ARG A 92 -35.87 -44.83 -2.18
N SER A 93 -34.79 -45.61 -2.12
CA SER A 93 -34.77 -47.02 -1.77
C SER A 93 -33.75 -47.28 -0.66
N PRO A 94 -33.85 -48.41 0.05
CA PRO A 94 -32.83 -48.79 1.02
C PRO A 94 -31.43 -48.92 0.38
N LEU A 95 -30.40 -48.48 1.10
CA LEU A 95 -29.01 -48.69 0.71
C LEU A 95 -28.63 -50.16 0.99
N THR A 96 -28.43 -50.95 -0.06
CA THR A 96 -28.14 -52.39 0.06
C THR A 96 -26.65 -52.71 0.13
N ASN A 97 -25.79 -51.95 -0.56
CA ASN A 97 -24.34 -52.10 -0.50
C ASN A 97 -23.71 -50.90 0.21
N LEU A 98 -23.71 -50.95 1.53
CA LEU A 98 -23.27 -49.85 2.37
C LEU A 98 -21.77 -49.59 2.24
N GLU A 99 -20.93 -50.62 2.35
CA GLU A 99 -19.47 -50.49 2.30
C GLU A 99 -19.03 -49.79 1.01
N PHE A 100 -19.59 -50.20 -0.14
CA PHE A 100 -19.28 -49.58 -1.42
C PHE A 100 -19.69 -48.10 -1.48
N ALA A 101 -20.89 -47.76 -0.99
CA ALA A 101 -21.36 -46.38 -0.96
C ALA A 101 -20.50 -45.49 -0.05
N GLN A 102 -20.04 -46.03 1.09
CA GLN A 102 -19.15 -45.36 2.04
C GLN A 102 -17.80 -45.04 1.40
N GLU A 103 -17.17 -46.02 0.76
CA GLU A 103 -15.86 -45.84 0.11
C GLU A 103 -15.93 -44.82 -1.02
N ILE A 104 -16.96 -44.89 -1.87
CA ILE A 104 -17.16 -43.92 -2.95
C ILE A 104 -17.34 -42.51 -2.38
N LEU A 105 -18.25 -42.34 -1.42
CA LEU A 105 -18.53 -41.01 -0.91
C LEU A 105 -17.32 -40.43 -0.18
N ARG A 106 -16.50 -41.26 0.48
CA ARG A 106 -15.26 -40.84 1.13
C ARG A 106 -14.26 -40.28 0.11
N ILE A 107 -14.08 -40.93 -1.03
CA ILE A 107 -13.21 -40.42 -2.11
C ILE A 107 -13.71 -39.06 -2.62
N PHE A 108 -15.01 -38.92 -2.84
CA PHE A 108 -15.59 -37.65 -3.26
C PHE A 108 -15.48 -36.57 -2.18
N ALA A 109 -15.69 -36.90 -0.91
CA ALA A 109 -15.59 -35.97 0.21
C ALA A 109 -14.20 -35.32 0.27
N VAL A 110 -13.13 -36.11 0.14
CA VAL A 110 -11.75 -35.57 0.12
C VAL A 110 -11.56 -34.58 -1.03
N ARG A 111 -12.04 -34.93 -2.24
CA ARG A 111 -11.90 -34.07 -3.42
C ARG A 111 -12.71 -32.78 -3.31
N VAL A 112 -13.92 -32.87 -2.78
CA VAL A 112 -14.79 -31.70 -2.59
C VAL A 112 -14.23 -30.78 -1.50
N ALA A 113 -13.73 -31.34 -0.39
CA ALA A 113 -13.12 -30.56 0.68
C ALA A 113 -11.90 -29.77 0.17
N ALA A 114 -11.01 -30.42 -0.58
CA ALA A 114 -9.84 -29.76 -1.17
C ALA A 114 -10.23 -28.62 -2.13
N GLU A 115 -11.30 -28.79 -2.91
CA GLU A 115 -11.77 -27.76 -3.83
C GLU A 115 -12.44 -26.59 -3.10
N LEU A 116 -13.20 -26.84 -2.04
CA LEU A 116 -13.78 -25.78 -1.21
C LEU A 116 -12.71 -24.97 -0.47
N GLU A 117 -11.73 -25.64 0.13
CA GLU A 117 -10.59 -24.99 0.80
C GLU A 117 -9.83 -24.09 -0.19
N ARG A 118 -9.49 -24.62 -1.37
CA ARG A 118 -8.82 -23.87 -2.44
C ARG A 118 -9.63 -22.64 -2.88
N GLN A 119 -10.94 -22.75 -2.99
CA GLN A 119 -11.80 -21.62 -3.37
C GLN A 119 -11.87 -20.56 -2.26
N SER A 120 -11.98 -20.97 -1.00
CA SER A 120 -11.97 -20.07 0.15
C SER A 120 -10.65 -19.29 0.23
N ASP A 121 -9.51 -19.98 0.10
CA ASP A 121 -8.18 -19.36 0.12
C ASP A 121 -7.99 -18.34 -1.01
N LEU A 122 -8.43 -18.66 -2.22
CA LEU A 122 -8.38 -17.72 -3.34
C LEU A 122 -9.21 -16.47 -3.09
N ARG A 123 -10.42 -16.61 -2.52
CA ARG A 123 -11.27 -15.46 -2.17
C ARG A 123 -10.60 -14.60 -1.10
N LYS A 124 -10.01 -15.22 -0.07
CA LYS A 124 -9.26 -14.52 1.00
C LYS A 124 -8.08 -13.75 0.41
N LEU A 125 -7.31 -14.35 -0.50
CA LEU A 125 -6.18 -13.72 -1.16
C LEU A 125 -6.61 -12.52 -2.03
N GLN A 126 -7.67 -12.68 -2.82
CA GLN A 126 -8.23 -11.60 -3.65
C GLN A 126 -8.69 -10.41 -2.79
N HIS A 127 -9.40 -10.70 -1.69
CA HIS A 127 -9.86 -9.67 -0.78
C HIS A 127 -8.70 -8.91 -0.14
N LEU A 128 -7.67 -9.62 0.33
CA LEU A 128 -6.49 -9.00 0.94
C LEU A 128 -5.70 -8.16 -0.07
N ASN A 129 -5.57 -8.63 -1.31
CA ASN A 129 -4.88 -7.88 -2.35
C ASN A 129 -5.59 -6.55 -2.65
N HIS A 130 -6.92 -6.59 -2.78
CA HIS A 130 -7.71 -5.38 -2.97
C HIS A 130 -7.56 -4.38 -1.80
N GLN A 131 -7.60 -4.87 -0.55
CA GLN A 131 -7.37 -4.02 0.62
C GLN A 131 -5.95 -3.41 0.63
N LEU A 132 -4.94 -4.14 0.16
CA LEU A 132 -3.57 -3.64 0.07
C LEU A 132 -3.44 -2.55 -0.99
N GLU A 133 -4.06 -2.74 -2.16
CA GLU A 133 -4.10 -1.74 -3.23
C GLU A 133 -4.73 -0.42 -2.74
N ASP A 134 -5.88 -0.49 -2.07
CA ASP A 134 -6.54 0.69 -1.49
C ASP A 134 -5.65 1.41 -0.48
N ARG A 135 -4.99 0.66 0.41
CA ARG A 135 -4.08 1.24 1.41
C ARG A 135 -2.87 1.91 0.77
N VAL A 136 -2.30 1.29 -0.27
CA VAL A 136 -1.17 1.86 -1.02
C VAL A 136 -1.60 3.13 -1.74
N GLN A 137 -2.78 3.15 -2.36
CA GLN A 137 -3.31 4.32 -3.04
C GLN A 137 -3.55 5.47 -2.05
N GLN A 138 -4.21 5.21 -0.92
CA GLN A 138 -4.45 6.22 0.13
C GLN A 138 -3.14 6.80 0.68
N ARG A 139 -2.15 5.96 0.97
CA ARG A 139 -0.85 6.42 1.46
C ARG A 139 -0.09 7.22 0.41
N THR A 140 -0.13 6.79 -0.85
CA THR A 140 0.50 7.51 -1.96
C THR A 140 -0.14 8.89 -2.14
N GLN A 141 -1.46 8.97 -2.08
CA GLN A 141 -2.17 10.25 -2.17
C GLN A 141 -1.81 11.18 -1.01
N ALA A 142 -1.89 10.70 0.24
CA ALA A 142 -1.54 11.51 1.41
C ALA A 142 -0.07 11.98 1.38
N LEU A 143 0.83 11.13 0.88
CA LEU A 143 2.24 11.50 0.71
C LEU A 143 2.40 12.61 -0.34
N ASN A 144 1.73 12.49 -1.48
CA ASN A 144 1.76 13.50 -2.54
C ASN A 144 1.16 14.84 -2.08
N GLU A 145 0.07 14.81 -1.32
CA GLU A 145 -0.53 16.01 -0.71
C GLU A 145 0.45 16.69 0.25
N SER A 146 1.05 15.93 1.18
CA SER A 146 2.06 16.47 2.11
C SER A 146 3.30 17.00 1.38
N LEU A 147 3.69 16.36 0.28
CA LEU A 147 4.81 16.78 -0.55
C LEU A 147 4.49 18.12 -1.24
N GLY A 148 3.29 18.24 -1.82
CA GLY A 148 2.82 19.51 -2.42
C GLY A 148 2.73 20.65 -1.40
N GLU A 149 2.23 20.40 -0.19
CA GLU A 149 2.23 21.41 0.89
C GLU A 149 3.63 21.90 1.24
N LYS A 150 4.59 20.97 1.37
CA LYS A 150 5.99 21.31 1.66
C LYS A 150 6.63 22.09 0.52
N GLU A 151 6.34 21.76 -0.74
CA GLU A 151 6.83 22.51 -1.90
C GLU A 151 6.33 23.96 -1.91
N VAL A 152 5.03 24.17 -1.63
CA VAL A 152 4.45 25.51 -1.52
C VAL A 152 5.11 26.31 -0.40
N LEU A 153 5.29 25.68 0.77
CA LEU A 153 5.88 26.34 1.94
C LEU A 153 7.37 26.69 1.70
N LEU A 154 8.13 25.81 1.05
CA LEU A 154 9.49 26.10 0.62
C LEU A 154 9.52 27.29 -0.33
N LYS A 155 8.64 27.31 -1.34
CA LYS A 155 8.54 28.43 -2.28
C LYS A 155 8.26 29.77 -1.57
N GLU A 156 7.37 29.78 -0.58
CA GLU A 156 7.08 30.96 0.23
C GLU A 156 8.31 31.43 1.04
N ILE A 157 9.05 30.50 1.66
CA ILE A 157 10.32 30.82 2.33
C ILE A 157 11.29 31.48 1.36
N HIS A 158 11.43 30.96 0.13
CA HIS A 158 12.34 31.54 -0.85
C HIS A 158 11.96 32.97 -1.25
N HIS A 159 10.68 33.22 -1.45
CA HIS A 159 10.18 34.57 -1.72
C HIS A 159 10.48 35.52 -0.55
N ARG A 160 10.27 35.07 0.70
CA ARG A 160 10.56 35.88 1.90
C ARG A 160 12.04 36.17 2.09
N VAL A 161 12.92 35.18 1.88
CA VAL A 161 14.37 35.40 1.98
C VAL A 161 14.83 36.41 0.93
N LYS A 162 14.34 36.30 -0.31
CA LYS A 162 14.63 37.29 -1.36
C LYS A 162 14.15 38.70 -0.95
N ASN A 163 12.93 38.82 -0.44
CA ASN A 163 12.38 40.10 0.03
C ASN A 163 13.23 40.68 1.18
N ASN A 164 13.60 39.86 2.17
CA ASN A 164 14.41 40.30 3.32
C ASN A 164 15.79 40.81 2.87
N LEU A 165 16.47 40.08 1.98
CA LEU A 165 17.79 40.51 1.47
C LEU A 165 17.69 41.81 0.66
N GLN A 166 16.60 42.02 -0.08
CA GLN A 166 16.35 43.29 -0.79
C GLN A 166 16.11 44.47 0.16
N ILE A 167 15.34 44.25 1.23
CA ILE A 167 15.08 45.28 2.27
C ILE A 167 16.39 45.65 2.98
N ILE A 168 17.18 44.67 3.41
CA ILE A 168 18.48 44.89 4.07
C ILE A 168 19.40 45.69 3.14
N SER A 169 19.51 45.29 1.86
CA SER A 169 20.35 46.00 0.89
C SER A 169 19.90 47.46 0.68
N SER A 170 18.59 47.72 0.72
CA SER A 170 18.01 49.06 0.56
C SER A 170 18.26 49.94 1.79
N LEU A 171 18.08 49.40 3.00
CA LEU A 171 18.37 50.09 4.26
C LEU A 171 19.86 50.44 4.36
N MET A 172 20.75 49.50 4.02
CA MET A 172 22.20 49.77 3.99
C MET A 172 22.55 50.89 3.00
N ARG A 173 21.92 50.91 1.82
CA ARG A 173 22.11 52.02 0.84
C ARG A 173 21.70 53.36 1.42
N MET A 174 20.57 53.38 2.14
CA MET A 174 20.02 54.60 2.72
C MET A 174 20.88 55.13 3.88
N GLN A 175 21.41 54.24 4.72
CA GLN A 175 22.31 54.61 5.82
C GLN A 175 23.69 55.05 5.31
N SER A 176 24.22 54.41 4.27
CA SER A 176 25.48 54.81 3.63
C SER A 176 25.44 56.26 3.11
N ARG A 177 24.32 56.69 2.51
CA ARG A 177 24.12 58.09 2.07
C ARG A 177 24.12 59.13 3.20
N LYS A 178 23.97 58.73 4.45
CA LYS A 178 24.02 59.63 5.61
C LYS A 178 25.44 59.77 6.18
N LEU A 179 26.39 58.98 5.67
CA LEU A 179 27.75 58.85 6.19
C LEU A 179 28.79 59.58 5.31
N ASP A 180 28.36 60.55 4.49
CA ASP A 180 29.18 61.30 3.53
C ASP A 180 30.41 62.02 4.16
N GLN A 181 30.49 62.12 5.48
CA GLN A 181 31.58 62.77 6.22
C GLN A 181 32.60 61.78 6.84
N ALA A 182 32.45 60.46 6.67
CA ALA A 182 33.36 59.44 7.23
C ALA A 182 33.70 58.32 6.21
N PRO A 183 34.68 58.53 5.32
CA PRO A 183 34.99 57.64 4.19
C PRO A 183 35.20 56.17 4.58
N CYS A 184 35.94 55.91 5.67
CA CYS A 184 36.20 54.57 6.19
C CYS A 184 34.92 53.80 6.58
N ILE A 185 33.89 54.50 7.09
CA ILE A 185 32.62 53.88 7.50
C ILE A 185 31.73 53.62 6.26
N ALA A 186 31.77 54.53 5.28
CA ALA A 186 31.08 54.36 4.01
C ALA A 186 31.58 53.12 3.25
N ASP A 187 32.90 52.88 3.26
CA ASP A 187 33.51 51.70 2.64
C ASP A 187 33.08 50.39 3.32
N ALA A 188 33.03 50.35 4.65
CA ALA A 188 32.54 49.18 5.40
C ALA A 188 31.06 48.88 5.11
N PHE A 189 30.21 49.90 4.92
CA PHE A 189 28.81 49.73 4.52
C PHE A 189 28.65 49.25 3.08
N ASN A 190 29.49 49.73 2.16
CA ASN A 190 29.52 49.27 0.77
C ASN A 190 29.98 47.81 0.65
N ASP A 191 30.95 47.39 1.47
CA ASP A 191 31.36 45.99 1.57
C ASP A 191 30.22 45.11 2.10
N ALA A 192 29.57 45.51 3.19
CA ALA A 192 28.42 44.80 3.75
C ALA A 192 27.27 44.67 2.74
N GLN A 193 26.98 45.74 1.98
CA GLN A 193 25.95 45.71 0.92
C GLN A 193 26.32 44.75 -0.22
N SER A 194 27.59 44.70 -0.61
CA SER A 194 28.10 43.80 -1.65
C SER A 194 27.94 42.34 -1.23
N ARG A 195 28.23 42.03 0.04
CA ARG A 195 28.04 40.69 0.62
C ARG A 195 26.56 40.27 0.69
N VAL A 196 25.67 41.17 1.10
CA VAL A 196 24.21 40.92 1.10
C VAL A 196 23.70 40.67 -0.32
N ARG A 197 24.21 41.42 -1.31
CA ARG A 197 23.84 41.24 -2.72
C ARG A 197 24.33 39.91 -3.28
N ALA A 198 25.53 39.48 -2.92
CA ALA A 198 26.05 38.16 -3.26
C ALA A 198 25.18 37.04 -2.67
N MET A 199 24.79 37.14 -1.39
CA MET A 199 23.86 36.19 -0.75
C MET A 199 22.51 36.12 -1.46
N ALA A 200 21.95 37.25 -1.90
CA ALA A 200 20.69 37.28 -2.65
C ALA A 200 20.78 36.56 -4.00
N LEU A 201 21.88 36.76 -4.73
CA LEU A 201 22.15 36.08 -5.99
C LEU A 201 22.35 34.57 -5.81
N ILE A 202 23.05 34.17 -4.74
CA ILE A 202 23.26 32.76 -4.39
C ILE A 202 21.92 32.09 -4.09
N HIS A 203 21.09 32.71 -3.25
CA HIS A 203 19.78 32.20 -2.89
C HIS A 203 18.87 32.07 -4.12
N GLU A 204 18.91 33.03 -5.06
CA GLU A 204 18.17 32.95 -6.32
C GLU A 204 18.70 31.87 -7.27
N GLN A 205 20.02 31.67 -7.37
CA GLN A 205 20.59 30.62 -8.24
C GLN A 205 20.35 29.20 -7.71
N LEU A 206 20.48 28.98 -6.40
CA LEU A 206 20.30 27.66 -5.77
C LEU A 206 18.87 27.12 -5.92
N TYR A 207 17.88 28.00 -5.94
CA TYR A 207 16.45 27.62 -5.97
C TYR A 207 15.75 27.85 -7.30
N ARG A 208 16.45 28.43 -8.29
CA ARG A 208 15.94 28.56 -9.68
C ARG A 208 16.25 27.32 -10.53
N SER A 209 17.19 26.47 -10.11
CA SER A 209 17.30 25.11 -10.64
C SER A 209 16.17 24.26 -10.06
N SER A 210 15.27 23.79 -10.92
CA SER A 210 14.19 22.85 -10.58
C SER A 210 14.68 21.50 -10.02
N ASP A 211 16.01 21.27 -9.99
CA ASP A 211 16.64 20.08 -9.45
C ASP A 211 17.65 20.50 -8.36
N LEU A 212 17.18 20.50 -7.11
CA LEU A 212 18.01 20.74 -5.92
C LEU A 212 19.02 19.61 -5.68
N SER A 213 18.90 18.49 -6.41
CA SER A 213 19.76 17.31 -6.26
C SER A 213 21.13 17.48 -6.95
N LYS A 214 21.26 18.47 -7.85
CA LYS A 214 22.53 18.80 -8.53
C LYS A 214 22.72 20.31 -8.65
N PRO A 215 23.04 21.01 -7.55
CA PRO A 215 23.49 22.39 -7.65
C PRO A 215 24.71 22.45 -8.58
N GLN A 216 24.65 23.27 -9.63
CA GLN A 216 25.80 23.54 -10.52
C GLN A 216 26.85 24.37 -9.75
N PHE A 217 27.57 23.68 -8.86
CA PHE A 217 28.56 24.23 -7.95
C PHE A 217 29.68 25.01 -8.68
N ASP A 218 29.97 24.62 -9.92
CA ASP A 218 30.97 25.28 -10.77
C ASP A 218 30.58 26.71 -11.14
N HIS A 219 29.29 26.94 -11.43
CA HIS A 219 28.78 28.27 -11.75
C HIS A 219 28.77 29.16 -10.48
N TYR A 220 28.44 28.55 -9.34
CA TYR A 220 28.50 29.17 -8.01
C TYR A 220 29.93 29.61 -7.63
N LEU A 221 30.91 28.72 -7.73
CA LEU A 221 32.31 29.02 -7.40
C LEU A 221 32.83 30.17 -8.28
N LYS A 222 32.52 30.18 -9.58
CA LYS A 222 32.93 31.27 -10.48
C LYS A 222 32.29 32.61 -10.11
N ALA A 223 30.98 32.62 -9.85
CA ALA A 223 30.27 33.85 -9.49
C ALA A 223 30.73 34.43 -8.14
N LEU A 224 30.95 33.57 -7.14
CA LEU A 224 31.46 33.95 -5.82
C LEU A 224 32.88 34.49 -5.92
N THR A 225 33.77 33.78 -6.62
CA THR A 225 35.18 34.18 -6.76
C THR A 225 35.28 35.50 -7.52
N THR A 226 34.45 35.72 -8.54
CA THR A 226 34.41 36.97 -9.30
C THR A 226 33.90 38.15 -8.46
N ASN A 227 32.87 37.94 -7.63
CA ASN A 227 32.38 38.97 -6.71
C ASN A 227 33.43 39.30 -5.64
N LEU A 228 34.01 38.29 -5.00
CA LEU A 228 35.07 38.48 -4.01
C LEU A 228 36.28 39.20 -4.63
N LEU A 229 36.73 38.79 -5.81
CA LEU A 229 37.81 39.48 -6.53
C LEU A 229 37.47 40.94 -6.81
N ARG A 230 36.25 41.25 -7.26
CA ARG A 230 35.83 42.63 -7.52
C ARG A 230 35.77 43.47 -6.25
N THR A 231 35.29 42.91 -5.14
CA THR A 231 35.21 43.59 -3.84
C THR A 231 36.60 43.85 -3.23
N TYR A 232 37.52 42.87 -3.30
CA TYR A 232 38.87 43.01 -2.75
C TYR A 232 39.84 43.78 -3.67
N GLN A 233 39.62 43.81 -5.00
CA GLN A 233 40.45 44.60 -5.93
C GLN A 233 40.22 46.13 -5.84
N LEU A 234 39.12 46.58 -5.23
CA LEU A 234 38.91 48.00 -4.94
C LEU A 234 39.47 48.42 -3.58
N ALA A 235 39.87 47.47 -2.72
CA ALA A 235 40.29 47.76 -1.37
C ALA A 235 41.79 47.96 -1.18
N ASN A 236 42.71 47.41 -1.99
CA ASN A 236 44.15 47.66 -1.82
C ASN A 236 45.08 47.23 -2.99
N ASN A 237 45.95 48.16 -3.40
CA ASN A 237 47.26 48.02 -4.07
C ASN A 237 47.39 47.83 -5.61
N PRO A 238 47.87 48.88 -6.33
CA PRO A 238 48.31 48.81 -7.74
C PRO A 238 49.52 47.90 -8.01
N SER A 239 50.22 47.40 -6.98
CA SER A 239 51.46 46.61 -7.11
C SER A 239 51.25 45.11 -7.39
N LEU A 240 50.01 44.61 -7.34
CA LEU A 240 49.68 43.21 -7.66
C LEU A 240 49.34 42.99 -9.14
N ARG A 241 49.56 43.98 -10.01
CA ARG A 241 49.10 43.95 -11.40
C ARG A 241 49.93 43.11 -12.39
N SER A 242 51.03 42.46 -12.01
CA SER A 242 51.87 41.81 -13.04
C SER A 242 52.52 40.46 -12.75
N SER A 243 52.28 39.77 -11.62
CA SER A 243 53.04 38.53 -11.36
C SER A 243 52.29 37.30 -10.85
N LYS A 244 50.97 37.33 -10.59
CA LYS A 244 50.25 36.16 -10.06
C LYS A 244 48.92 35.78 -10.74
N LEU A 245 48.60 36.38 -11.88
CA LEU A 245 47.42 35.99 -12.68
C LEU A 245 47.70 34.90 -13.75
N SER A 246 48.96 34.52 -13.97
CA SER A 246 49.33 33.44 -14.91
C SER A 246 49.31 32.03 -14.31
N HIS A 247 49.09 31.89 -12.99
CA HIS A 247 49.07 30.57 -12.33
C HIS A 247 47.67 30.03 -12.02
N TYR A 248 46.62 30.84 -12.19
CA TYR A 248 45.23 30.43 -11.88
C TYR A 248 44.35 30.21 -13.11
N SER A 249 44.85 30.47 -14.33
CA SER A 249 44.17 30.11 -15.58
C SER A 249 44.17 28.60 -15.86
N SER A 250 44.82 27.79 -15.01
CA SER A 250 45.05 26.36 -15.22
C SER A 250 44.41 25.47 -14.15
N ILE A 251 43.54 25.99 -13.27
CA ILE A 251 42.81 25.13 -12.33
C ILE A 251 41.69 24.42 -13.10
N SER A 252 42.04 23.25 -13.64
CA SER A 252 41.09 22.23 -14.03
C SER A 252 40.47 21.66 -12.76
N ILE A 253 39.18 21.91 -12.56
CA ILE A 253 38.39 21.27 -11.51
C ILE A 253 38.20 19.82 -11.94
N ALA A 254 38.94 18.90 -11.32
CA ALA A 254 38.72 17.47 -11.53
C ALA A 254 37.31 17.09 -11.03
N PRO A 255 36.57 16.23 -11.77
CA PRO A 255 35.25 15.82 -11.33
C PRO A 255 35.34 15.02 -10.02
N PHE A 256 34.51 15.40 -9.04
CA PHE A 256 34.34 14.62 -7.81
C PHE A 256 33.80 13.22 -8.15
N PRO A 257 34.34 12.14 -7.53
CA PRO A 257 33.81 10.82 -7.71
C PRO A 257 32.42 10.75 -7.05
N VAL A 258 31.41 10.47 -7.87
CA VAL A 258 30.05 10.17 -7.41
C VAL A 258 30.07 8.74 -6.86
N ALA A 259 29.69 8.57 -5.60
CA ALA A 259 29.36 7.28 -5.00
C ALA A 259 27.87 6.99 -5.19
#